data_AF-A0A7L8GD58-F1
#
_entry.id   AF-A0A7L8GD58-F1
#
_cell.length_a   1.000
_cell.length_b   1.000
_cell.length_c   1.000
_cell.angle_alpha   90.00
_cell.angle_beta   90.00
_cell.angle_gamma   90.00
#
_symmetry.space_group_name_H-M   'P 1'
#
loop_
_entity.id
_entity.type
_entity.pdbx_description
1 polymer ?
#
loop_
_entity_poly.entity_id
_entity_poly.type
_entity_poly.pdbx_seq_one_letter_code
_entity_poly.pdbx_strand_id
1 'polypeptide(L)' 'KAIGDVVRTCLGPKAMLKMLMDPMGGIVMTNDGNAILREITVQHPAAKTMIEIARTQDEQV' A
#
# COMPACT_ATOMS: atom_id res chain seq x y z
N LYS A 1 -5.34 1.74 12.29
CA LYS A 1 -6.01 0.46 11.92
C LYS A 1 -6.30 0.40 10.43
N ALA A 2 -7.08 1.33 9.86
CA ALA A 2 -7.45 1.34 8.44
C ALA A 2 -6.32 1.03 7.44
N ILE A 3 -5.15 1.65 7.55
CA ILE A 3 -4.01 1.40 6.64
C ILE A 3 -3.52 -0.05 6.69
N GLY A 4 -3.41 -0.62 7.89
CA GLY A 4 -2.97 -2.01 8.05
C GLY A 4 -3.97 -3.01 7.47
N ASP A 5 -5.27 -2.69 7.52
CA ASP A 5 -6.32 -3.56 6.98
C ASP A 5 -6.28 -3.63 5.45
N VAL A 6 -5.82 -2.57 4.76
CA VAL A 6 -5.65 -2.53 3.30
C VAL A 6 -4.60 -3.55 2.83
N VAL A 7 -3.46 -3.62 3.53
CA VAL A 7 -2.30 -4.44 3.13
C VAL A 7 -2.27 -5.83 3.75
N ARG A 8 -2.98 -6.06 4.87
CA ARG A 8 -2.96 -7.35 5.58
C ARG A 8 -3.26 -8.55 4.68
N THR A 9 -4.20 -8.40 3.76
CA THR A 9 -4.60 -9.50 2.85
C THR A 9 -3.56 -9.83 1.78
N CYS A 10 -2.51 -9.02 1.65
CA CYS A 10 -1.45 -9.20 0.68
C CYS A 10 -0.25 -9.97 1.28
N LEU A 11 -0.36 -10.42 2.54
CA LEU A 11 0.72 -11.09 3.26
C LEU A 11 0.57 -12.62 3.25
N GLY A 12 1.68 -13.31 3.01
CA GLY A 12 1.80 -14.77 3.11
C GLY A 12 1.48 -15.53 1.82
N PRO A 13 1.57 -16.88 1.85
CA PRO A 13 1.45 -17.72 0.65
C PRO A 13 0.05 -17.75 0.02
N LYS A 14 -0.96 -17.19 0.70
CA LYS A 14 -2.33 -16.98 0.19
C LYS A 14 -2.66 -15.50 0.00
N ALA A 15 -1.65 -14.69 -0.31
CA ALA A 15 -1.81 -13.28 -0.58
C ALA A 15 -2.80 -13.05 -1.73
N MET A 16 -3.65 -12.03 -1.56
CA MET A 16 -4.55 -11.57 -2.59
C MET A 16 -3.93 -10.40 -3.35
N LEU A 17 -4.10 -10.41 -4.67
CA LEU A 17 -3.75 -9.29 -5.53
C LEU A 17 -4.75 -8.15 -5.32
N LYS A 18 -4.26 -6.90 -5.31
CA LYS A 18 -5.09 -5.70 -5.29
C LYS A 18 -5.12 -5.08 -6.66
N MET A 19 -6.30 -4.68 -7.09
CA MET A 19 -6.48 -3.80 -8.24
C MET A 19 -6.60 -2.37 -7.70
N LEU A 20 -5.69 -1.51 -8.14
CA LEU A 20 -5.62 -0.09 -7.82
C LEU A 20 -5.90 0.69 -9.09
N MET A 21 -6.67 1.76 -8.96
CA MET A 21 -6.93 2.69 -10.04
C MET A 21 -6.24 4.00 -9.70
N ASP A 22 -5.38 4.46 -10.60
CA ASP A 22 -4.74 5.76 -10.47
C ASP A 22 -5.75 6.89 -10.81
N PRO A 23 -5.47 8.14 -10.44
CA PRO A 23 -6.35 9.28 -10.76
C PRO A 23 -6.50 9.57 -12.26
N MET A 24 -5.62 9.03 -13.11
CA MET A 24 -5.63 9.17 -14.57
C MET A 24 -6.38 8.02 -15.27
N GLY A 25 -6.95 7.07 -14.50
CA GLY A 25 -7.69 5.91 -15.01
C GLY A 25 -6.83 4.71 -15.38
N GLY A 26 -5.53 4.72 -15.10
CA GLY A 26 -4.67 3.56 -15.22
C GLY A 26 -4.95 2.53 -14.13
N ILE A 27 -4.75 1.25 -14.47
CA ILE A 27 -5.01 0.13 -13.58
C ILE A 27 -3.67 -0.52 -13.24
N VAL A 28 -3.36 -0.59 -11.95
CA VAL A 28 -2.20 -1.32 -11.42
C VAL A 28 -2.71 -2.50 -10.61
N MET A 29 -2.24 -3.70 -10.93
CA MET A 29 -2.55 -4.89 -10.14
C MET A 29 -1.29 -5.39 -9.44
N THR A 30 -1.30 -5.40 -8.11
CA THR A 30 -0.12 -5.78 -7.32
C THR A 30 -0.51 -6.33 -5.95
N ASN A 31 0.32 -7.21 -5.41
CA ASN A 31 0.26 -7.69 -4.02
C ASN A 31 1.41 -7.14 -3.19
N ASP A 32 2.24 -6.26 -3.74
CA ASP A 32 3.28 -5.56 -2.98
C ASP A 32 2.64 -4.48 -2.11
N GLY A 33 2.78 -4.64 -0.79
CA GLY A 33 2.26 -3.70 0.20
C GLY A 33 2.87 -2.31 0.07
N ASN A 34 4.16 -2.17 -0.26
CA ASN A 34 4.81 -0.88 -0.41
C ASN A 34 4.27 -0.14 -1.63
N ALA A 35 4.18 -0.82 -2.78
CA ALA A 35 3.54 -0.27 -3.97
C ALA A 35 2.08 0.14 -3.70
N ILE A 36 1.29 -0.70 -3.04
CA ILE A 36 -0.10 -0.35 -2.66
C ILE A 36 -0.15 0.92 -1.82
N LEU A 37 0.72 1.04 -0.82
CA LEU A 37 0.74 2.20 0.09
C LEU A 37 1.16 3.51 -0.60
N ARG A 38 1.94 3.45 -1.68
CA ARG A 38 2.33 4.61 -2.48
C ARG A 38 1.21 5.12 -3.39
N GLU A 39 0.38 4.23 -3.90
CA GLU A 39 -0.71 4.57 -4.84
C GLU A 39 -1.98 5.07 -4.13
N ILE A 40 -2.19 4.71 -2.86
CA ILE A 40 -3.39 5.15 -2.14
C ILE A 40 -3.31 6.62 -1.71
N THR A 41 -4.40 7.35 -1.91
CA THR A 41 -4.52 8.73 -1.40
C THR A 41 -5.04 8.72 0.04
N VAL A 42 -4.24 9.26 0.98
CA VAL A 42 -4.64 9.39 2.39
C VAL A 42 -4.58 10.85 2.85
N GLN A 43 -5.62 11.31 3.55
CA GLN A 43 -5.68 12.67 4.09
C GLN A 43 -5.10 12.78 5.50
N HIS A 44 -5.24 11.72 6.31
CA HIS A 44 -4.86 11.75 7.72
C HIS A 44 -3.32 11.80 7.90
N PRO A 45 -2.76 12.76 8.67
CA PRO A 45 -1.31 12.89 8.85
C PRO A 45 -0.63 11.63 9.37
N ALA A 46 -1.22 10.97 10.37
CA ALA A 46 -0.69 9.71 10.90
C ALA A 46 -0.65 8.58 9.85
N ALA A 47 -1.57 8.57 8.88
CA ALA A 47 -1.53 7.59 7.79
C ALA A 47 -0.37 7.88 6.83
N LYS A 48 -0.09 9.17 6.55
CA LYS A 48 1.09 9.57 5.77
C LYS A 48 2.38 9.10 6.43
N THR A 49 2.53 9.31 7.74
CA THR A 49 3.71 8.84 8.48
C THR A 49 3.89 7.32 8.37
N MET A 50 2.80 6.54 8.41
CA MET A 50 2.88 5.08 8.26
C MET A 50 3.35 4.67 6.85
N ILE A 51 2.93 5.37 5.81
CA ILE A 51 3.38 5.14 4.42
C ILE A 51 4.87 5.47 4.29
N GLU A 52 5.31 6.59 4.88
CA GLU A 52 6.72 6.99 4.90
C GLU A 52 7.60 5.95 5.59
N ILE A 53 7.17 5.41 6.73
CA ILE A 53 7.87 4.33 7.43
C ILE A 53 7.98 3.09 6.52
N ALA A 54 6.90 2.71 5.84
CA ALA A 54 6.90 1.57 4.92
C ALA A 54 7.90 1.76 3.76
N ARG A 55 7.99 2.99 3.21
CA ARG A 55 8.98 3.34 2.20
C ARG A 55 10.41 3.21 2.72
N THR A 56 10.71 3.79 3.89
CA THR A 56 12.05 3.72 4.47
C THR A 56 12.46 2.28 4.78
N GLN A 57 11.52 1.44 5.20
CA GLN A 57 11.80 0.02 5.44
C GLN A 57 12.21 -0.71 4.16
N ASP A 58 11.56 -0.42 3.03
CA ASP A 58 11.85 -1.02 1.73
C ASP A 58 13.22 -0.58 1.18
N GLU A 59 13.67 0.65 1.49
CA GLU A 59 14.98 1.18 1.11
C GLU A 59 16.14 0.65 1.97
N GLN A 60 15.85 0.15 3.18
CA GLN A 60 16.85 -0.28 4.16
C GLN A 60 17.06 -1.81 4.21
N VAL A 61 16.31 -2.60 3.45
CA VAL A 61 16.39 -4.07 3.38
C VAL A 61 17.02 -4.48 2.06
#